data_AF-A0A8H4XUB6-F1
#
_entry.id   AF-A0A8H4XUB6-F1
#
_cell.length_a   1.000
_cell.length_b   1.000
_cell.length_c   1.000
_cell.angle_alpha   90.00
_cell.angle_beta   90.00
_cell.angle_gamma   90.00
#
_symmetry.space_group_name_H-M   'P 1'
#
loop_
_entity.id
_entity.type
_entity.pdbx_description
1 polymer ?
#
loop_
_entity_poly.entity_id
_entity_poly.type
_entity_poly.pdbx_seq_one_letter_code
_entity_poly.pdbx_strand_id
1 'polypeptide(L)'
;GADESSSSSFGDATGYIAVDESNRYIVLSFRGSSDLENWIANLDIALIDASSICSGCKVHEGFWNTWETVATEVTSQIKTALSAYPGFTLVATGHSLGGALAAVAATVFRASGQTVQLYNYGQPRIG
;
A
#
# COMPACT_ATOMS: atom_id res chain seq x y z
N GLY A 1 -9.21 27.76 -24.52
CA GLY A 1 -8.01 27.33 -23.78
C GLY A 1 -8.42 26.10 -23.02
N ALA A 2 -7.96 24.94 -23.48
CA ALA A 2 -8.25 23.68 -22.83
C ALA A 2 -7.36 23.56 -21.59
N ASP A 3 -8.00 23.37 -20.44
CA ASP A 3 -7.34 22.96 -19.21
C ASP A 3 -7.53 21.44 -19.10
N GLU A 4 -6.66 20.70 -19.78
CA GLU A 4 -6.53 19.26 -19.56
C GLU A 4 -5.64 19.06 -18.33
N SER A 5 -6.25 19.12 -17.15
CA SER A 5 -5.66 18.53 -15.96
C SER A 5 -5.81 17.01 -16.06
N SER A 6 -4.83 16.36 -16.68
CA SER A 6 -4.69 14.90 -16.65
C SER A 6 -4.26 14.47 -15.25
N SER A 7 -5.18 14.49 -14.28
CA SER A 7 -5.00 13.75 -13.04
C SER A 7 -5.25 12.28 -13.33
N SER A 8 -4.17 11.52 -13.46
CA SER A 8 -4.22 10.06 -13.48
C SER A 8 -4.80 9.60 -12.14
N SER A 9 -6.10 9.33 -12.10
CA SER A 9 -6.79 8.84 -10.91
C SER A 9 -6.37 7.40 -10.62
N PHE A 10 -5.25 7.24 -9.93
CA PHE A 10 -5.05 6.09 -9.06
C PHE A 10 -6.08 6.24 -7.96
N GLY A 11 -7.30 5.71 -8.18
CA GLY A 11 -8.46 5.96 -7.34
C GLY A 11 -8.21 5.79 -5.84
N ASP A 12 -9.05 6.40 -5.02
CA ASP A 12 -8.88 6.46 -3.56
C ASP A 12 -8.54 5.09 -2.95
N ALA A 13 -7.46 5.07 -2.17
CA ALA A 13 -7.05 3.87 -1.46
C ALA A 13 -8.19 3.38 -0.56
N THR A 14 -8.74 2.22 -0.89
CA THR A 14 -9.83 1.59 -0.14
C THR A 14 -9.31 0.34 0.52
N GLY A 15 -9.62 0.14 1.79
CA GLY A 15 -9.15 -1.02 2.54
C GLY A 15 -9.74 -1.09 3.94
N TYR A 16 -9.24 -2.02 4.73
CA TYR A 16 -9.59 -2.14 6.14
C TYR A 16 -8.40 -2.68 6.95
N ILE A 17 -8.46 -2.44 8.26
CA ILE A 17 -7.61 -3.08 9.25
C ILE A 17 -8.47 -4.01 10.10
N ALA A 18 -8.09 -5.27 10.21
CA ALA A 18 -8.78 -6.26 11.01
C ALA A 18 -7.83 -6.88 12.04
N VAL A 19 -8.37 -7.24 13.20
CA VAL A 19 -7.66 -8.02 14.21
C VAL A 19 -8.18 -9.46 14.15
N ASP A 20 -7.29 -10.40 13.88
CA ASP A 20 -7.56 -11.83 13.93
C ASP A 20 -6.90 -12.41 15.18
N GLU A 21 -7.68 -12.53 16.24
CA GLU A 21 -7.20 -13.05 17.53
C GLU A 21 -6.85 -14.55 17.47
N SER A 22 -7.50 -15.32 16.58
CA SER A 22 -7.27 -16.76 16.47
C SER A 22 -5.89 -17.06 15.90
N ASN A 23 -5.49 -16.30 14.87
CA ASN A 23 -4.17 -16.43 14.24
C ASN A 23 -3.14 -15.44 14.79
N ARG A 24 -3.54 -14.54 15.70
CA ARG A 24 -2.73 -13.47 16.29
C ARG A 24 -2.16 -12.51 15.24
N TYR A 25 -3.03 -12.03 14.34
CA TYR A 25 -2.68 -11.11 13.28
C TYR A 25 -3.40 -9.76 13.38
N ILE A 26 -2.71 -8.71 12.95
CA ILE A 26 -3.31 -7.44 12.56
C ILE A 26 -3.20 -7.40 11.04
N VAL A 27 -4.33 -7.44 10.32
CA VAL A 27 -4.38 -7.55 8.87
C VAL A 27 -4.74 -6.21 8.26
N LEU A 28 -3.81 -5.62 7.50
CA LEU A 28 -4.03 -4.49 6.62
C LEU A 28 -4.34 -5.01 5.21
N SER A 29 -5.57 -4.82 4.74
CA SER A 29 -6.01 -5.30 3.44
C SER A 29 -6.42 -4.13 2.55
N PHE A 30 -5.82 -4.01 1.36
CA PHE A 30 -6.20 -3.04 0.35
C PHE A 30 -7.02 -3.69 -0.78
N ARG A 31 -8.07 -2.98 -1.21
CA ARG A 31 -8.88 -3.35 -2.36
C ARG A 31 -8.11 -3.05 -3.65
N GLY A 32 -8.27 -3.92 -4.66
CA GLY A 32 -7.87 -3.61 -6.03
C GLY A 32 -8.80 -2.58 -6.69
N SER A 33 -8.45 -2.22 -7.92
CA SER A 33 -9.31 -1.39 -8.79
C SER A 33 -10.62 -2.11 -9.08
N SER A 34 -11.74 -1.37 -9.06
CA SER A 34 -13.03 -1.87 -9.57
C SER A 34 -13.04 -2.00 -11.09
N ASP A 35 -12.08 -1.36 -11.77
CA ASP A 35 -11.94 -1.38 -13.22
C ASP A 35 -10.48 -1.65 -13.60
N LEU A 36 -10.11 -2.93 -13.55
CA LEU A 36 -8.72 -3.37 -13.66
C LEU A 36 -8.15 -3.17 -15.07
N GLU A 37 -8.94 -3.38 -16.11
CA GLU A 37 -8.48 -3.23 -17.50
C GLU A 37 -8.08 -1.79 -17.80
N ASN A 38 -8.93 -0.84 -17.39
CA ASN A 38 -8.65 0.59 -17.54
C ASN A 38 -7.43 1.02 -16.69
N TRP A 39 -7.28 0.46 -15.49
CA TRP A 39 -6.10 0.73 -14.66
C TRP A 39 -4.80 0.25 -15.33
N ILE A 40 -4.80 -0.96 -15.92
CA ILE A 40 -3.63 -1.49 -16.64
C ILE A 40 -3.31 -0.65 -17.89
N ALA A 41 -4.34 -0.14 -18.58
CA ALA A 41 -4.14 0.69 -19.76
C ALA A 41 -3.52 2.05 -19.46
N ASN A 42 -3.81 2.64 -18.28
CA ASN A 42 -3.33 3.95 -17.86
C ASN A 42 -2.17 3.89 -16.87
N LEU A 43 -1.50 2.73 -16.79
CA LEU A 43 -0.45 2.45 -15.82
C LEU A 43 0.76 3.35 -16.12
N ASP A 44 0.97 4.35 -15.27
CA ASP A 44 2.07 5.30 -15.41
C ASP A 44 3.41 4.63 -15.06
N ILE A 45 4.33 4.59 -16.01
CA ILE A 45 5.64 3.94 -15.81
C ILE A 45 6.66 4.83 -15.10
N ALA A 46 6.26 6.02 -14.65
CA ALA A 46 7.13 6.93 -13.91
C ALA A 46 7.57 6.32 -12.56
N LEU A 47 8.89 6.33 -12.33
CA LEU A 47 9.52 5.90 -11.09
C LEU A 47 10.12 7.10 -10.37
N ILE A 48 9.78 7.27 -9.10
CA ILE A 48 10.35 8.30 -8.20
C ILE A 48 11.34 7.67 -7.21
N ASP A 49 12.19 8.51 -6.62
CA ASP A 49 13.15 8.07 -5.61
C ASP A 49 12.42 7.60 -4.34
N ALA A 50 12.79 6.42 -3.84
CA ALA A 50 12.28 5.82 -2.61
C ALA A 50 13.43 5.55 -1.62
N SER A 51 14.51 6.33 -1.70
CA SER A 51 15.70 6.15 -0.87
C SER A 51 15.42 6.33 0.63
N SER A 52 14.31 7.00 0.96
CA SER A 52 13.80 7.16 2.34
C SER A 52 13.35 5.85 2.99
N ILE A 53 12.95 4.85 2.21
CA ILE A 53 12.46 3.54 2.71
C ILE A 53 13.38 2.37 2.33
N CYS A 54 14.22 2.54 1.31
CA CYS A 54 15.23 1.57 0.90
C CYS A 54 16.34 2.27 0.10
N SER A 55 17.60 2.12 0.51
CA SER A 55 18.72 2.80 -0.15
C SER A 55 18.80 2.48 -1.65
N GLY A 56 18.71 3.53 -2.49
CA GLY A 56 18.79 3.40 -3.95
C GLY A 56 17.55 2.81 -4.61
N CYS A 57 16.48 2.55 -3.85
CA CYS A 57 15.23 2.07 -4.40
C CYS A 57 14.50 3.18 -5.17
N LYS A 58 13.77 2.76 -6.20
CA LYS A 58 12.74 3.57 -6.85
C LYS A 58 11.39 2.89 -6.70
N VAL A 59 10.33 3.68 -6.77
CA VAL A 59 8.95 3.21 -6.66
C VAL A 59 8.10 3.90 -7.72
N HIS A 60 7.11 3.19 -8.23
CA HIS A 60 6.11 3.73 -9.14
C HIS A 60 5.38 4.90 -8.49
N GLU A 61 5.37 6.04 -9.17
CA GLU A 61 4.86 7.32 -8.67
C GLU A 61 3.40 7.23 -8.23
N GLY A 62 2.53 6.68 -9.09
CA GLY A 62 1.12 6.44 -8.77
C GLY A 62 0.89 5.66 -7.47
N PHE A 63 1.57 4.51 -7.28
CA PHE A 63 1.41 3.73 -6.04
C PHE A 63 1.90 4.48 -4.81
N TRP A 64 3.00 5.21 -4.94
CA TRP A 64 3.53 6.03 -3.85
C TRP A 64 2.55 7.13 -3.46
N ASN A 65 2.09 7.91 -4.44
CA ASN A 65 1.16 9.01 -4.22
C ASN A 65 -0.15 8.51 -3.60
N THR A 66 -0.70 7.39 -4.10
CA THR A 66 -1.90 6.78 -3.51
C THR A 66 -1.66 6.30 -2.07
N TRP A 67 -0.53 5.66 -1.78
CA TRP A 67 -0.17 5.30 -0.42
C TRP A 67 -0.08 6.53 0.50
N GLU A 68 0.57 7.60 0.05
CA GLU A 68 0.73 8.84 0.84
C GLU A 68 -0.61 9.46 1.25
N THR A 69 -1.66 9.33 0.43
CA THR A 69 -3.00 9.83 0.79
C THR A 69 -3.59 9.19 2.05
N VAL A 70 -3.19 7.96 2.38
CA VAL A 70 -3.69 7.21 3.55
C VAL A 70 -2.61 6.87 4.57
N ALA A 71 -1.34 7.14 4.28
CA ALA A 71 -0.20 6.71 5.07
C ALA A 71 -0.28 7.15 6.54
N THR A 72 -0.65 8.41 6.79
CA THR A 72 -0.76 8.97 8.15
C THR A 72 -1.81 8.24 8.97
N GLU A 73 -3.00 8.06 8.41
CA GLU A 73 -4.13 7.42 9.10
C GLU A 73 -3.86 5.93 9.34
N VAL A 74 -3.44 5.21 8.30
CA VAL A 74 -3.10 3.79 8.41
C VAL A 74 -1.97 3.56 9.42
N THR A 75 -0.94 4.41 9.41
CA THR A 75 0.16 4.31 10.38
C THR A 75 -0.33 4.53 11.82
N SER A 76 -1.22 5.49 12.03
CA SER A 76 -1.82 5.75 13.35
C SER A 76 -2.63 4.56 13.86
N GLN A 77 -3.50 4.01 13.01
CA GLN A 77 -4.35 2.86 13.36
C GLN A 77 -3.51 1.60 13.62
N ILE A 78 -2.51 1.32 12.79
CA ILE A 78 -1.61 0.17 12.97
C ILE A 78 -0.80 0.29 14.27
N LYS A 79 -0.27 1.49 14.59
CA LYS A 79 0.42 1.72 15.87
C LYS A 79 -0.49 1.47 17.07
N THR A 80 -1.74 1.95 16.98
CA THR A 80 -2.76 1.72 18.02
C THR A 80 -3.05 0.23 18.19
N ALA A 81 -3.27 -0.49 17.08
CA ALA A 81 -3.52 -1.93 17.11
C ALA A 81 -2.33 -2.72 17.67
N LEU A 82 -1.10 -2.44 17.23
CA LEU A 82 0.10 -3.12 17.74
C LEU A 82 0.33 -2.89 19.24
N SER A 83 -0.07 -1.72 19.75
CA SER A 83 0.00 -1.40 21.18
C SER A 83 -1.07 -2.14 21.98
N ALA A 84 -2.27 -2.29 21.42
CA ALA A 84 -3.37 -3.02 22.06
C ALA A 84 -3.19 -4.54 22.02
N TYR A 85 -2.50 -5.07 21.00
CA TYR A 85 -2.33 -6.51 20.77
C TYR A 85 -0.84 -6.89 20.73
N PRO A 86 -0.13 -6.85 21.88
CA PRO A 86 1.30 -7.14 21.93
C PRO A 86 1.60 -8.58 21.47
N GLY A 87 2.60 -8.71 20.61
CA GLY A 87 3.01 -10.01 20.05
C GLY A 87 2.09 -10.54 18.95
N PHE A 88 1.22 -9.70 18.37
CA PHE A 88 0.53 -9.99 17.11
C PHE A 88 1.43 -9.62 15.93
N THR A 89 1.30 -10.35 14.83
CA THR A 89 2.05 -10.06 13.60
C THR A 89 1.25 -9.15 12.68
N LEU A 90 1.89 -8.10 12.16
CA LEU A 90 1.30 -7.28 11.11
C LEU A 90 1.35 -8.05 9.78
N VAL A 91 0.20 -8.19 9.15
CA VAL A 91 0.03 -8.80 7.83
C VAL A 91 -0.48 -7.72 6.88
N ALA A 92 0.18 -7.53 5.75
CA ALA A 92 -0.30 -6.69 4.66
C ALA A 92 -0.70 -7.58 3.48
N THR A 93 -1.84 -7.28 2.85
CA THR A 93 -2.37 -8.08 1.74
C THR A 93 -3.17 -7.26 0.75
N GLY A 94 -3.27 -7.76 -0.47
CA GLY A 94 -4.15 -7.22 -1.50
C GLY A 94 -4.08 -7.97 -2.81
N HIS A 95 -5.09 -7.74 -3.66
CA HIS A 95 -5.13 -8.22 -5.03
C HIS A 95 -4.91 -7.06 -6.01
N SER A 96 -4.17 -7.31 -7.09
CA SER A 96 -3.94 -6.35 -8.18
C SER A 96 -3.38 -5.01 -7.65
N LEU A 97 -4.02 -3.86 -7.92
CA LEU A 97 -3.65 -2.55 -7.37
C LEU A 97 -3.52 -2.57 -5.84
N GLY A 98 -4.43 -3.27 -5.15
CA GLY A 98 -4.38 -3.40 -3.70
C GLY A 98 -3.13 -4.14 -3.24
N GLY A 99 -2.65 -5.10 -4.03
CA GLY A 99 -1.37 -5.77 -3.78
C GLY A 99 -0.20 -4.81 -3.89
N ALA A 100 -0.20 -3.92 -4.89
CA ALA A 100 0.84 -2.89 -5.03
C ALA A 100 0.88 -1.97 -3.80
N LEU A 101 -0.27 -1.46 -3.37
CA LEU A 101 -0.37 -0.63 -2.16
C LEU A 101 0.07 -1.38 -0.89
N ALA A 102 -0.33 -2.65 -0.74
CA ALA A 102 0.12 -3.48 0.37
C ALA A 102 1.63 -3.67 0.39
N ALA A 103 2.28 -3.81 -0.77
CA ALA A 103 3.73 -3.95 -0.88
C ALA A 103 4.47 -2.65 -0.51
N VAL A 104 3.98 -1.49 -0.96
CA VAL A 104 4.52 -0.18 -0.57
C VAL A 104 4.39 0.01 0.95
N ALA A 105 3.19 -0.19 1.49
CA ALA A 105 2.92 -0.08 2.93
C ALA A 105 3.83 -1.01 3.75
N ALA A 106 3.95 -2.28 3.36
CA ALA A 106 4.81 -3.25 4.04
C ALA A 106 6.28 -2.82 4.04
N THR A 107 6.75 -2.22 2.95
CA THR A 107 8.13 -1.71 2.86
C THR A 107 8.34 -0.53 3.81
N VAL A 108 7.41 0.41 3.87
CA VAL A 108 7.42 1.55 4.81
C VAL A 108 7.43 1.07 6.26
N PHE A 109 6.55 0.13 6.62
CA PHE A 109 6.50 -0.41 7.97
C PHE A 109 7.76 -1.19 8.34
N ARG A 110 8.33 -1.98 7.41
CA ARG A 110 9.63 -2.66 7.64
C ARG A 110 10.78 -1.67 7.82
N ALA A 111 10.82 -0.59 7.03
CA ALA A 111 11.82 0.46 7.17
C ALA A 111 11.73 1.19 8.53
N SER A 112 10.54 1.24 9.14
CA SER A 112 10.33 1.77 10.50
C SER A 112 10.52 0.74 11.63
N GLY A 113 11.05 -0.44 11.33
CA GLY A 113 11.40 -1.48 12.31
C GLY A 113 10.28 -2.48 12.63
N GLN A 114 9.16 -2.45 11.92
CA GLN A 114 8.07 -3.43 12.13
C GLN A 114 8.34 -4.73 11.37
N THR A 115 7.98 -5.86 11.98
CA THR A 115 7.91 -7.14 11.25
C THR A 115 6.57 -7.23 10.53
N VAL A 116 6.61 -7.33 9.20
CA VAL A 116 5.42 -7.41 8.36
C VAL A 116 5.47 -8.65 7.48
N GLN A 117 4.42 -9.46 7.49
CA GLN A 117 4.21 -10.50 6.48
C GLN A 117 3.41 -9.92 5.32
N LEU A 118 3.81 -10.22 4.08
CA LEU A 118 3.18 -9.68 2.89
C LEU A 118 2.64 -10.82 2.02
N TYR A 119 1.35 -10.77 1.70
CA TYR A 119 0.68 -11.74 0.83
C TYR A 119 -0.06 -11.02 -0.28
N ASN A 120 0.46 -11.08 -1.50
CA ASN A 120 -0.14 -10.37 -2.63
C ASN A 120 -0.49 -11.32 -3.76
N TYR A 121 -1.54 -10.96 -4.50
CA TYR A 121 -2.10 -11.78 -5.58
C TYR A 121 -2.26 -10.93 -6.84
N GLY A 122 -1.64 -11.34 -7.95
CA GLY A 122 -1.70 -10.59 -9.20
C GLY A 122 -1.15 -9.16 -9.12
N GLN A 123 -0.22 -8.89 -8.20
CA GLN A 123 0.36 -7.55 -8.03
C GLN A 123 1.16 -7.15 -9.29
N PRO A 124 1.04 -5.90 -9.75
CA PRO A 124 1.98 -5.34 -10.72
C PRO A 124 3.38 -5.15 -10.07
N ARG A 125 4.40 -4.90 -10.90
CA ARG A 125 5.70 -4.45 -10.39
C ARG A 125 5.55 -3.05 -9.81
N ILE A 126 6.17 -2.79 -8.67
CA ILE A 126 6.03 -1.51 -7.95
C ILE A 126 7.25 -0.60 -8.07
N GLY A 127 8.34 -1.06 -8.69
CA GLY A 127 9.64 -0.38 -8.75
C GLY A 127 10.71 -1.27 -9.35
#